data_AF-A0A150N1F5-F1
#
_entry.id   AF-A0A150N1F5-F1
#
_cell.length_a   1.000
_cell.length_b   1.000
_cell.length_c   1.000
_cell.angle_alpha   90.00
_cell.angle_beta   90.00
_cell.angle_gamma   90.00
#
_symmetry.space_group_name_H-M   'P 1'
#
loop_
_entity.id
_entity.type
_entity.pdbx_description
1 polymer ?
#
loop_
_entity_poly.entity_id
_entity_poly.type
_entity_poly.pdbx_seq_one_letter_code
_entity_poly.pdbx_strand_id
1 'polypeptide(L)'
;MQKMCDRVAIIKEGELIKVETIENLTKNNLKNITITFDQSEPIDFNLEGVKKEVNGNEMTLLYSGDMKALLHKLNTLPVKDLLIEEPTLEEVFMHYYEK
;
A
#
# COMPACT_ATOMS: atom_id res chain seq x y z
N MET A 1 -9.45 -16.50 8.42
CA MET A 1 -8.56 -17.52 9.01
C MET A 1 -7.13 -17.24 8.53
N GLN A 2 -6.29 -16.58 9.33
CA GLN A 2 -4.85 -16.45 9.08
C GLN A 2 -4.11 -17.35 10.08
N LYS A 3 -4.28 -18.65 9.97
CA LYS A 3 -3.60 -19.60 10.84
C LYS A 3 -2.91 -20.63 9.95
N MET A 4 -1.59 -20.68 10.07
CA MET A 4 -0.69 -21.73 9.55
C MET A 4 -0.02 -21.45 8.18
N CYS A 5 0.56 -20.27 7.99
CA CYS A 5 1.58 -20.07 6.95
C CYS A 5 2.79 -19.37 7.57
N ASP A 6 3.94 -20.05 7.62
CA ASP A 6 5.18 -19.49 8.19
C ASP A 6 6.04 -18.83 7.10
N ARG A 7 5.94 -19.31 5.85
CA ARG A 7 6.76 -18.91 4.71
C ARG A 7 5.95 -18.89 3.42
N VAL A 8 6.39 -18.02 2.53
CA VAL A 8 5.78 -17.76 1.23
C VAL A 8 6.86 -17.86 0.16
N ALA A 9 6.56 -18.55 -0.94
CA ALA A 9 7.37 -18.53 -2.15
C ALA A 9 6.59 -17.78 -3.25
N ILE A 10 7.23 -16.79 -3.87
CA ILE A 10 6.69 -16.04 -5.00
C ILE A 10 7.29 -16.63 -6.27
N ILE A 11 6.44 -17.06 -7.20
CA ILE A 11 6.81 -17.62 -8.50
C ILE A 11 6.25 -16.72 -9.60
N LYS A 12 7.09 -16.28 -10.53
CA LYS A 12 6.71 -15.48 -11.69
C LYS A 12 7.42 -16.04 -12.93
N GLU A 13 6.69 -16.15 -14.05
CA GLU A 13 7.20 -16.69 -15.33
C GLU A 13 7.84 -18.09 -15.23
N GLY A 14 7.36 -18.91 -14.28
CA GLY A 14 7.89 -20.26 -14.05
C GLY A 14 9.17 -20.31 -13.21
N GLU A 15 9.68 -19.17 -12.75
CA GLU A 15 10.85 -19.07 -11.88
C GLU A 15 10.49 -18.68 -10.45
N LEU A 16 11.20 -19.24 -9.48
CA LEU A 16 11.09 -18.84 -8.07
C LEU A 16 11.86 -17.53 -7.88
N ILE A 17 11.12 -16.43 -7.71
CA ILE A 17 11.69 -15.09 -7.63
C ILE A 17 12.00 -14.66 -6.19
N LYS A 18 11.26 -15.19 -5.20
CA LYS A 18 11.49 -14.84 -3.79
C LYS A 18 10.95 -15.90 -2.84
N VAL A 19 11.63 -16.15 -1.73
CA VAL A 19 11.09 -16.89 -0.58
C VAL A 19 11.28 -16.05 0.66
N GLU A 20 10.20 -15.76 1.38
CA GLU A 20 10.20 -14.85 2.54
C GLU A 20 9.24 -15.36 3.62
N THR A 21 9.45 -14.97 4.88
CA THR A 21 8.47 -15.25 5.94
C THR A 21 7.29 -14.30 5.80
N ILE A 22 6.09 -14.72 6.22
CA ILE A 22 4.94 -13.82 6.29
C ILE A 22 5.27 -12.60 7.15
N GLU A 23 5.98 -12.83 8.26
CA GLU A 23 6.44 -11.77 9.15
C GLU A 23 7.36 -10.76 8.47
N ASN A 24 8.25 -11.17 7.57
CA ASN A 24 9.13 -10.23 6.87
C ASN A 24 8.41 -9.51 5.73
N LEU A 25 7.45 -10.18 5.08
CA LEU A 25 6.55 -9.55 4.10
C LEU A 25 5.71 -8.44 4.74
N THR A 26 5.23 -8.63 5.96
CA THR A 26 4.46 -7.64 6.73
C THR A 26 5.32 -6.65 7.53
N LYS A 27 6.58 -6.99 7.85
CA LYS A 27 7.54 -6.08 8.52
C LYS A 27 8.19 -5.08 7.60
N ASN A 28 8.16 -5.26 6.28
CA ASN A 28 8.38 -4.14 5.40
C ASN A 28 7.29 -3.14 5.77
N ASN A 29 7.66 -1.95 6.26
CA ASN A 29 6.77 -0.91 6.82
C ASN A 29 5.72 -0.35 5.81
N LEU A 30 5.31 -1.15 4.84
CA LEU A 30 4.18 -0.97 3.96
C LEU A 30 2.93 -0.77 4.80
N LYS A 31 2.22 0.32 4.52
CA LYS A 31 0.88 0.60 5.01
C LYS A 31 -0.04 0.71 3.82
N ASN A 32 -1.22 0.14 3.95
CA ASN A 32 -2.30 0.49 3.07
C ASN A 32 -2.89 1.80 3.58
N ILE A 33 -2.92 2.81 2.73
CA ILE A 33 -3.37 4.14 3.09
C ILE A 33 -4.49 4.55 2.15
N THR A 34 -5.67 4.73 2.73
CA THR A 34 -6.85 5.22 2.02
C THR A 34 -7.12 6.65 2.47
N ILE A 35 -7.16 7.57 1.50
CA ILE A 35 -7.35 8.99 1.71
C ILE A 35 -8.65 9.39 1.02
N THR A 36 -9.57 9.96 1.79
CA THR A 36 -10.82 10.53 1.25
C THR A 36 -10.68 12.04 1.22
N PHE A 37 -10.89 12.64 0.06
CA PHE A 37 -10.86 14.09 -0.12
C PHE A 37 -12.27 14.70 -0.04
N ASP A 38 -12.35 15.95 0.41
CA ASP A 38 -13.61 16.69 0.53
C ASP A 38 -14.17 17.14 -0.84
N GLN A 39 -13.31 17.20 -1.86
CA GLN A 39 -13.67 17.62 -3.21
C GLN A 39 -13.61 16.42 -4.18
N SER A 40 -14.52 16.43 -5.16
CA SER A 40 -14.65 15.38 -6.18
C SER A 40 -13.66 15.51 -7.35
N GLU A 41 -12.80 16.55 -7.33
CA GLU A 41 -11.80 16.73 -8.36
C GLU A 41 -10.57 15.87 -8.04
N PRO A 42 -10.03 15.12 -9.01
CA PRO A 42 -8.87 14.29 -8.79
C PRO A 42 -7.68 15.19 -8.44
N ILE A 43 -7.26 15.14 -7.17
CA ILE A 43 -6.03 15.80 -6.75
C ILE A 43 -4.88 15.00 -7.35
N ASP A 44 -4.08 15.66 -8.19
CA ASP A 44 -2.84 15.09 -8.69
C ASP A 44 -1.80 15.06 -7.57
N PHE A 45 -1.99 14.07 -6.69
CA PHE A 45 -1.12 13.81 -5.57
C PHE A 45 -0.15 12.69 -5.94
N ASN A 46 1.09 13.05 -6.24
CA ASN A 46 2.14 12.09 -6.48
C ASN A 46 2.89 11.79 -5.18
N LEU A 47 2.61 10.62 -4.63
CA LEU A 47 3.36 10.04 -3.52
C LEU A 47 4.29 8.96 -4.05
N GLU A 48 5.48 8.89 -3.48
CA GLU A 48 6.32 7.70 -3.64
C GLU A 48 5.61 6.53 -2.96
N GLY A 49 4.92 5.73 -3.76
CA GLY A 49 4.10 4.59 -3.38
C GLY A 49 3.83 3.77 -4.63
N VAL A 50 3.72 2.45 -4.48
CA VAL A 50 3.86 1.55 -5.64
C VAL A 50 2.53 1.31 -6.36
N LYS A 51 1.41 1.64 -5.74
CA LYS A 51 0.10 1.48 -6.35
C LYS A 51 -0.80 2.62 -5.90
N LYS A 52 -1.47 3.29 -6.83
CA LYS A 52 -2.40 4.39 -6.59
C LYS A 52 -3.70 4.04 -7.31
N GLU A 53 -4.68 3.55 -6.58
CA GLU A 53 -6.04 3.40 -7.09
C GLU A 53 -6.81 4.67 -6.73
N VAL A 54 -7.39 5.35 -7.73
CA VAL A 54 -8.18 6.57 -7.52
C VAL A 54 -9.62 6.30 -7.96
N ASN A 55 -10.53 6.33 -7.01
CA ASN A 55 -11.96 6.13 -7.22
C ASN A 55 -12.71 7.40 -6.84
N GLY A 56 -12.87 8.32 -7.79
CA GLY A 56 -13.51 9.62 -7.55
C GLY A 56 -12.71 10.48 -6.57
N ASN A 57 -13.22 10.64 -5.34
CA ASN A 57 -12.58 11.39 -4.26
C ASN A 57 -11.81 10.52 -3.25
N GLU A 58 -11.73 9.21 -3.50
CA GLU A 58 -10.95 8.28 -2.67
C GLU A 58 -9.68 7.87 -3.40
N MET A 59 -8.58 7.84 -2.66
CA MET A 59 -7.27 7.39 -3.14
C MET A 59 -6.71 6.34 -2.21
N THR A 60 -6.43 5.16 -2.74
CA THR A 60 -5.81 4.06 -2.00
C THR A 60 -4.40 3.83 -2.52
N LEU A 61 -3.44 3.77 -1.61
CA LEU A 61 -2.07 3.47 -1.96
C LEU A 61 -1.33 2.59 -0.96
N LEU A 62 -0.40 1.79 -1.49
CA LEU A 62 0.56 1.05 -0.69
C LEU A 62 1.82 1.89 -0.49
N TYR A 63 2.07 2.30 0.76
CA TYR A 63 3.10 3.27 1.11
C TYR A 63 4.15 2.68 2.04
N SER A 64 5.43 2.79 1.68
CA SER A 64 6.59 2.35 2.50
C SER A 64 7.56 3.47 2.88
N GLY A 65 7.20 4.73 2.62
CA GLY A 65 8.05 5.89 2.89
C GLY A 65 7.92 6.43 4.32
N ASP A 66 8.48 7.63 4.54
CA ASP A 66 8.39 8.34 5.82
C ASP A 66 6.97 8.88 6.08
N MET A 67 6.29 8.29 7.06
CA MET A 67 4.96 8.70 7.51
C MET A 67 4.88 10.19 7.89
N LYS A 68 5.95 10.77 8.45
CA LYS A 68 5.97 12.19 8.80
C LYS A 68 5.93 13.07 7.56
N ALA A 69 6.67 12.69 6.52
CA ALA A 69 6.65 13.39 5.24
C ALA A 69 5.28 13.27 4.56
N LEU A 70 4.65 12.09 4.65
CA LEU A 70 3.28 11.87 4.18
C LEU A 70 2.29 12.81 4.88
N LEU A 71 2.25 12.80 6.22
CA LEU A 71 1.31 13.62 6.99
C LEU A 71 1.50 15.12 6.72
N HIS A 72 2.74 15.58 6.57
CA HIS A 72 3.02 16.97 6.21
C HIS A 72 2.50 17.33 4.82
N LYS A 73 2.58 16.42 3.85
CA LYS A 73 1.98 16.61 2.52
C LYS A 73 0.44 16.63 2.60
N LEU A 74 -0.16 15.68 3.32
CA LEU A 74 -1.61 15.59 3.50
C LEU A 74 -2.21 16.83 4.15
N ASN A 75 -1.49 17.47 5.07
CA ASN A 75 -1.92 18.71 5.72
C ASN A 75 -2.14 19.89 4.74
N THR A 76 -1.57 19.83 3.53
CA THR A 76 -1.80 20.85 2.49
C THR A 76 -3.03 20.57 1.61
N LEU A 77 -3.68 19.43 1.79
CA LEU A 77 -4.79 18.97 0.97
C LEU A 77 -6.10 18.98 1.76
N PRO A 78 -7.27 19.08 1.08
CA PRO A 78 -8.57 19.00 1.71
C PRO A 78 -8.93 17.54 2.05
N VAL A 79 -8.16 16.93 2.94
CA VAL A 79 -8.40 15.56 3.43
C VAL A 79 -9.60 15.57 4.37
N LYS A 80 -10.59 14.74 4.05
CA LYS A 80 -11.80 14.52 4.85
C LYS A 80 -11.65 13.33 5.79
N ASP A 81 -11.01 12.26 5.30
CA ASP A 81 -10.80 11.04 6.08
C ASP A 81 -9.47 10.37 5.69
N LEU A 82 -8.89 9.64 6.64
CA LEU A 82 -7.62 8.94 6.49
C LEU A 82 -7.67 7.61 7.23
N LEU A 83 -7.59 6.51 6.47
CA LEU A 83 -7.45 5.16 7.00
C LEU A 83 -6.02 4.68 6.76
N ILE A 84 -5.36 4.22 7.81
CA ILE A 84 -4.03 3.60 7.76
C ILE A 84 -4.16 2.22 8.38
N GLU A 85 -3.87 1.20 7.59
CA GLU A 85 -3.95 -0.19 8.03
C GLU A 85 -2.73 -0.99 7.57
N GLU A 86 -2.54 -2.13 8.23
CA GLU A 86 -1.57 -3.11 7.75
C GLU A 86 -2.13 -3.72 6.45
N PRO A 87 -1.34 -3.77 5.37
CA PRO A 87 -1.80 -4.39 4.14
C PRO A 87 -2.04 -5.87 4.36
N THR A 88 -3.01 -6.40 3.65
CA THR A 88 -3.22 -7.84 3.56
C THR A 88 -2.05 -8.49 2.82
N LEU A 89 -1.87 -9.79 3.05
CA LEU A 89 -0.84 -10.55 2.35
C LEU A 89 -1.06 -10.50 0.82
N GLU A 90 -2.30 -10.51 0.37
CA GLU A 90 -2.68 -10.41 -1.05
C GLU A 90 -2.24 -9.08 -1.68
N GLU A 91 -2.45 -7.96 -1.00
CA GLU A 91 -1.99 -6.64 -1.47
C GLU A 91 -0.46 -6.55 -1.53
N VAL A 92 0.23 -7.09 -0.52
CA VAL A 92 1.70 -7.19 -0.52
C VAL A 92 2.17 -8.06 -1.69
N PHE A 93 1.49 -9.18 -1.98
CA PHE A 93 1.81 -10.02 -3.13
C PHE A 93 1.64 -9.29 -4.46
N MET A 94 0.51 -8.60 -4.68
CA MET A 94 0.24 -7.90 -5.93
C MET A 94 1.36 -6.92 -6.29
N HIS A 95 1.92 -6.25 -5.28
CA HIS A 95 3.08 -5.38 -5.45
C HIS A 95 4.32 -6.09 -6.04
N TYR A 96 4.57 -7.36 -5.70
CA TYR A 96 5.70 -8.13 -6.28
C TYR A 96 5.47 -8.57 -7.73
N TYR A 97 4.22 -8.65 -8.18
CA TYR A 97 3.89 -9.06 -9.55
C TYR A 97 3.90 -7.90 -10.55
N GLU A 98 3.72 -6.66 -10.11
CA GLU A 98 3.68 -5.45 -10.95
C GLU A 98 5.07 -4.96 -11.45
N LYS A 99 6.16 -5.66 -11.14
CA LYS A 99 7.49 -5.42 -11.77
C LYS A 99 7.82 -6.48 -12.80
#